data_AF-A0A9D8QVR2-F1
#
_entry.id   AF-A0A9D8QVR2-F1
#
_cell.length_a   1.000
_cell.length_b   1.000
_cell.length_c   1.000
_cell.angle_alpha   90.00
_cell.angle_beta   90.00
_cell.angle_gamma   90.00
#
_symmetry.space_group_name_H-M   'P 1'
#
loop_
_entity.id
_entity.type
_entity.pdbx_description
1 polymer ?
#
loop_
_entity_poly.entity_id
_entity_poly.type
_entity_poly.pdbx_seq_one_letter_code
_entity_poly.pdbx_strand_id
1 'polypeptide(L)'
;MLTLTVKDILSYVDDGLWAIPELFDYYTWRRKDVVEFFEKLYCNRGGDEMVVLADAPATDDVSLIIKNSLIVNTLYSVFRGVTSPDFSGDAMTCTGLWFNYETTDFAFYDNSMEGGTWVSVTDTLTSTASRLAEFCLTLSPLQSYNIMRLYDTYNNTFNIKHLE
;
A
#
# COMPACT_ATOMS: atom_id res chain seq x y z
N MET A 1 10.62 22.49 6.76
CA MET A 1 9.67 21.71 5.95
C MET A 1 9.46 20.40 6.69
N LEU A 2 8.24 20.12 7.13
CA LEU A 2 7.90 18.85 7.79
C LEU A 2 7.78 17.80 6.68
N THR A 3 8.55 16.72 6.78
CA THR A 3 8.40 15.57 5.87
C THR A 3 7.50 14.56 6.58
N LEU A 4 6.30 14.35 6.04
CA LEU A 4 5.36 13.36 6.55
C LEU A 4 5.59 12.02 5.85
N THR A 5 5.50 10.93 6.62
CA THR A 5 5.56 9.57 6.11
C THR A 5 4.18 9.10 5.64
N VAL A 6 4.13 8.02 4.85
CA VAL A 6 2.84 7.38 4.52
C VAL A 6 2.13 6.94 5.78
N LYS A 7 2.86 6.43 6.79
CA LYS A 7 2.30 6.08 8.10
C LYS A 7 1.58 7.29 8.73
N ASP A 8 2.22 8.45 8.75
CA ASP A 8 1.64 9.66 9.36
C ASP A 8 0.35 10.06 8.62
N ILE A 9 0.38 10.05 7.28
CA ILE A 9 -0.78 10.37 6.44
C ILE A 9 -1.94 9.42 6.72
N LEU A 10 -1.69 8.10 6.72
CA LEU A 10 -2.74 7.12 7.00
C LEU A 10 -3.30 7.26 8.41
N SER A 11 -2.46 7.58 9.39
CA SER A 11 -2.89 7.81 10.78
C SER A 11 -3.76 9.05 10.91
N TYR A 12 -3.42 10.15 10.23
CA TYR A 12 -4.28 11.35 10.22
C TYR A 12 -5.65 11.10 9.59
N VAL A 13 -5.73 10.21 8.60
CA VAL A 13 -7.02 9.78 8.03
C VAL A 13 -7.80 8.91 9.02
N ASP A 14 -7.14 7.94 9.66
CA ASP A 14 -7.76 7.08 10.68
C ASP A 14 -8.30 7.89 11.87
N ASP A 15 -7.56 8.91 12.31
CA ASP A 15 -7.95 9.81 13.41
C ASP A 15 -9.04 10.82 13.01
N GLY A 16 -9.46 10.84 11.74
CA GLY A 16 -10.42 11.80 11.20
C GLY A 16 -9.89 13.24 11.15
N LEU A 17 -8.58 13.43 11.31
CA LEU A 17 -7.93 14.73 11.21
C LEU A 17 -7.90 15.18 9.75
N TRP A 18 -7.70 14.25 8.82
CA TRP A 18 -7.65 14.48 7.39
C TRP A 18 -8.75 13.69 6.66
N ALA A 19 -9.48 14.36 5.78
CA ALA A 19 -10.38 13.71 4.83
C ALA A 19 -9.64 13.44 3.52
N ILE A 20 -9.88 12.29 2.89
CA ILE A 20 -9.41 12.05 1.52
C ILE A 20 -10.52 12.54 0.59
N PRO A 21 -10.29 13.61 -0.21
CA PRO A 21 -11.33 14.14 -1.09
C PRO A 21 -11.86 13.04 -2.03
N GLU A 22 -13.18 13.02 -2.21
CA GLU A 22 -13.79 12.22 -3.27
C GLU A 22 -13.21 12.62 -4.62
N LEU A 23 -12.74 11.62 -5.37
CA LEU A 23 -12.28 11.85 -6.73
C LEU A 23 -13.51 12.15 -7.60
N PHE A 24 -13.46 13.24 -8.35
CA PHE A 24 -14.44 13.49 -9.41
C PHE A 24 -14.46 12.29 -10.37
N ASP A 25 -15.65 11.83 -10.75
CA ASP A 25 -16.01 10.58 -11.47
C ASP A 25 -15.18 10.18 -12.71
N TYR A 26 -14.20 10.98 -13.11
CA TYR A 26 -13.44 10.88 -14.36
C TYR A 26 -12.07 10.17 -14.22
N TYR A 27 -11.61 9.86 -12.99
CA TYR A 27 -10.35 9.14 -12.74
C TYR A 27 -10.52 8.06 -11.66
N THR A 28 -10.84 6.83 -12.08
CA THR A 28 -10.91 5.65 -11.20
C THR A 28 -9.74 4.71 -11.48
N TRP A 29 -8.98 4.32 -10.45
CA TRP A 29 -8.10 3.15 -10.58
C TRP A 29 -8.96 1.92 -10.82
N ARG A 30 -8.47 1.03 -11.68
CA ARG A 30 -8.93 -0.34 -11.79
C ARG A 30 -7.91 -1.24 -11.08
N ARG A 31 -8.28 -2.49 -10.84
CA ARG A 31 -7.38 -3.51 -10.30
C ARG A 31 -6.03 -3.58 -11.01
N LYS A 32 -6.03 -3.49 -12.35
CA LYS A 32 -4.76 -3.50 -13.11
C LYS A 32 -3.88 -2.28 -12.83
N ASP A 33 -4.47 -1.11 -12.56
CA ASP A 33 -3.73 0.11 -12.29
C ASP A 33 -3.07 0.03 -10.89
N VAL A 34 -3.73 -0.64 -9.93
CA VAL A 34 -3.16 -1.01 -8.61
C VAL A 34 -2.00 -1.98 -8.78
N VAL A 35 -2.18 -3.03 -9.57
CA VAL A 35 -1.12 -4.03 -9.85
C VAL A 35 0.10 -3.36 -10.47
N GLU A 36 -0.07 -2.59 -11.55
CA GLU A 36 1.03 -1.87 -12.21
C GLU A 36 1.75 -0.90 -11.26
N PHE A 37 1.02 -0.27 -10.34
CA PHE A 37 1.60 0.61 -9.32
C PHE A 37 2.51 -0.17 -8.36
N PHE A 38 2.04 -1.30 -7.80
CA PHE A 38 2.85 -2.13 -6.91
C PHE A 38 4.02 -2.81 -7.66
N GLU A 39 3.85 -3.24 -8.90
CA GLU A 39 4.96 -3.78 -9.71
C GLU A 39 6.08 -2.76 -9.92
N LYS A 40 5.73 -1.51 -10.24
CA LYS A 40 6.69 -0.40 -10.42
C LYS A 40 7.46 -0.12 -9.15
N LEU A 41 6.77 -0.07 -8.00
CA LEU A 41 7.38 0.13 -6.70
C LEU A 41 8.33 -1.01 -6.33
N TYR A 42 7.87 -2.26 -6.47
CA TYR A 42 8.69 -3.45 -6.21
C TYR A 42 9.96 -3.51 -7.07
N CYS A 43 9.86 -3.09 -8.34
CA CYS A 43 10.99 -3.03 -9.27
C CYS A 43 11.93 -1.83 -9.04
N ASN A 44 11.70 -1.00 -8.02
CA ASN A 44 12.41 0.25 -7.78
C ASN A 44 12.40 1.20 -8.99
N ARG A 45 11.33 1.13 -9.80
CA ARG A 45 11.08 1.98 -10.97
C ARG A 45 9.90 2.90 -10.63
N GLY A 46 10.09 3.85 -9.72
CA GLY A 46 9.04 4.82 -9.37
C GLY A 46 9.07 5.44 -7.97
N GLY A 47 10.04 5.10 -7.11
CA GLY A 47 10.13 5.65 -5.75
C GLY A 47 10.28 7.18 -5.70
N ASP A 48 10.93 7.76 -6.71
CA ASP A 48 11.20 9.21 -6.79
C ASP A 48 9.96 10.06 -7.12
N GLU A 49 8.91 9.45 -7.69
CA GLU A 49 7.68 10.17 -8.08
C GLU A 49 6.63 10.22 -6.96
N MET A 50 6.82 9.46 -5.88
CA MET A 50 5.87 9.39 -4.77
C MET A 50 6.18 10.39 -3.65
N VAL A 51 6.49 11.63 -4.04
CA VAL A 51 6.47 12.74 -3.08
C VAL A 51 4.99 13.03 -2.80
N VAL A 52 4.44 12.40 -1.75
CA VAL A 52 3.22 12.90 -1.14
C VAL A 52 3.60 14.22 -0.46
N LEU A 53 3.53 15.31 -1.22
CA LEU A 53 3.66 16.67 -0.70
C LEU A 53 2.47 16.92 0.21
N ALA A 54 2.60 16.50 1.46
CA ALA A 54 1.72 16.96 2.51
C ALA A 54 2.45 18.09 3.23
N ASP A 55 2.27 19.32 2.75
CA ASP A 55 2.68 20.49 3.52
C ASP A 55 1.89 20.49 4.83
N ALA A 56 2.61 20.51 5.95
CA ALA A 56 2.04 20.59 7.29
C ALA A 56 1.16 21.85 7.43
N PRO A 57 0.12 21.81 8.30
CA PRO A 57 -1.00 22.74 8.22
C PRO A 57 -0.57 24.13 8.66
N ALA A 58 -0.46 25.06 7.71
CA ALA A 58 -0.84 26.43 7.98
C ALA A 58 -2.36 26.45 7.85
N THR A 59 -3.04 26.51 8.99
CA THR A 59 -4.40 27.00 9.20
C THR A 59 -5.21 27.23 7.91
N ASP A 60 -6.24 26.41 7.73
CA ASP A 60 -7.29 26.58 6.72
C ASP A 60 -6.82 26.38 5.28
N ASP A 61 -6.58 25.14 4.84
CA ASP A 61 -7.06 24.68 3.52
C ASP A 61 -6.69 23.22 3.23
N VAL A 62 -7.75 22.43 3.06
CA VAL A 62 -7.87 21.00 2.68
C VAL A 62 -7.31 20.70 1.26
N SER A 63 -6.60 21.65 0.65
CA SER A 63 -6.34 21.75 -0.79
C SER A 63 -5.14 20.93 -1.30
N LEU A 64 -4.28 20.41 -0.43
CA LEU A 64 -3.07 19.67 -0.83
C LEU A 64 -3.28 18.15 -1.00
N ILE A 65 -4.36 17.58 -0.47
CA ILE A 65 -4.66 16.14 -0.60
C ILE A 65 -5.12 15.80 -2.05
N ILE A 66 -5.54 16.80 -2.83
CA ILE A 66 -6.25 16.65 -4.11
C ILE A 66 -5.40 16.02 -5.24
N LYS A 67 -4.08 16.29 -5.31
CA LYS A 67 -3.29 15.82 -6.47
C LYS A 67 -2.96 14.33 -6.45
N ASN A 68 -2.89 13.72 -5.26
CA ASN A 68 -2.50 12.33 -5.07
C ASN A 68 -3.56 11.51 -4.33
N SER A 69 -4.81 11.98 -4.22
CA SER A 69 -5.87 11.31 -3.43
C SER A 69 -6.09 9.86 -3.85
N LEU A 70 -5.87 9.54 -5.13
CA LEU A 70 -5.98 8.20 -5.69
C LEU A 70 -4.86 7.25 -5.22
N ILE A 71 -3.63 7.77 -5.10
CA ILE A 71 -2.50 7.04 -4.52
C ILE A 71 -2.75 6.84 -3.02
N VAL A 72 -3.15 7.90 -2.31
CA VAL A 72 -3.43 7.82 -0.86
C VAL A 72 -4.57 6.84 -0.56
N ASN A 73 -5.67 6.87 -1.32
CA ASN A 73 -6.77 5.92 -1.18
C ASN A 73 -6.33 4.48 -1.45
N THR A 74 -5.44 4.27 -2.42
CA THR A 74 -4.98 2.90 -2.71
C THR A 74 -4.02 2.40 -1.65
N LEU A 75 -3.09 3.24 -1.20
CA LEU A 75 -2.23 2.91 -0.07
C LEU A 75 -3.10 2.62 1.16
N TYR A 76 -4.06 3.48 1.49
CA TYR A 76 -5.01 3.24 2.58
C TYR A 76 -5.68 1.87 2.45
N SER A 77 -6.25 1.59 1.27
CA SER A 77 -6.98 0.34 1.01
C SER A 77 -6.11 -0.91 1.13
N VAL A 78 -4.88 -0.87 0.61
CA VAL A 78 -3.96 -2.00 0.70
C VAL A 78 -3.38 -2.16 2.10
N PHE A 79 -3.01 -1.06 2.78
CA PHE A 79 -2.40 -1.13 4.11
C PHE A 79 -3.40 -1.44 5.21
N ARG A 80 -4.64 -0.98 5.09
CA ARG A 80 -5.70 -1.22 6.08
C ARG A 80 -6.58 -2.42 5.73
N GLY A 81 -6.50 -2.93 4.51
CA GLY A 81 -7.38 -4.00 4.01
C GLY A 81 -8.84 -3.56 3.84
N VAL A 82 -9.13 -2.27 4.01
CA VAL A 82 -10.46 -1.64 3.91
C VAL A 82 -10.32 -0.29 3.23
N THR A 83 -11.35 0.13 2.50
CA THR A 83 -11.37 1.46 1.89
C THR A 83 -11.48 2.57 2.94
N SER A 84 -11.05 3.78 2.58
CA SER A 84 -11.23 4.95 3.45
C SER A 84 -12.71 5.27 3.68
N PRO A 85 -13.07 5.97 4.77
CA PRO A 85 -14.46 6.30 5.08
C PRO A 85 -15.17 7.08 3.98
N ASP A 86 -14.43 7.92 3.24
CA ASP A 86 -14.94 8.79 2.18
C ASP A 86 -14.84 8.15 0.78
N PHE A 87 -14.52 6.85 0.68
CA PHE A 87 -14.37 6.19 -0.61
C PHE A 87 -15.73 5.82 -1.24
N SER A 88 -16.06 6.43 -2.37
CA SER A 88 -17.30 6.22 -3.12
C SER A 88 -17.24 5.15 -4.23
N GLY A 89 -16.07 4.54 -4.45
CA GLY A 89 -15.85 3.53 -5.50
C GLY A 89 -16.14 2.08 -5.07
N ASP A 90 -15.88 1.12 -5.97
CA ASP A 90 -15.94 -0.31 -5.63
C ASP A 90 -14.75 -0.71 -4.75
N ALA A 91 -15.04 -1.04 -3.48
CA ALA A 91 -14.04 -1.43 -2.49
C ALA A 91 -13.20 -2.64 -2.89
N MET A 92 -13.73 -3.51 -3.75
CA MET A 92 -13.01 -4.68 -4.27
C MET A 92 -11.93 -4.32 -5.29
N THR A 93 -11.83 -3.04 -5.66
CA THR A 93 -10.83 -2.55 -6.62
C THR A 93 -9.45 -2.39 -6.00
N CYS A 94 -9.37 -2.08 -4.70
CA CYS A 94 -8.12 -1.71 -4.03
C CYS A 94 -7.81 -2.56 -2.79
N THR A 95 -8.66 -3.53 -2.44
CA THR A 95 -8.48 -4.46 -1.32
C THR A 95 -8.20 -5.88 -1.81
N GLY A 96 -7.49 -6.69 -1.02
CA GLY A 96 -7.20 -8.08 -1.38
C GLY A 96 -6.15 -8.22 -2.49
N LEU A 97 -5.10 -7.39 -2.46
CA LEU A 97 -3.91 -7.53 -3.30
C LEU A 97 -2.98 -8.60 -2.73
N TRP A 98 -2.51 -9.51 -3.58
CA TRP A 98 -1.62 -10.60 -3.25
C TRP A 98 -0.34 -10.52 -4.09
N PHE A 99 0.73 -11.04 -3.52
CA PHE A 99 2.05 -11.14 -4.14
C PHE A 99 2.44 -12.61 -4.27
N ASN A 100 2.82 -13.01 -5.48
CA ASN A 100 3.39 -14.32 -5.71
C ASN A 100 4.89 -14.29 -5.39
N TYR A 101 5.31 -14.99 -4.33
CA TYR A 101 6.71 -14.96 -3.90
C TYR A 101 7.63 -15.90 -4.70
N GLU A 102 7.10 -16.64 -5.66
CA GLU A 102 7.86 -17.45 -6.62
C GLU A 102 8.12 -16.70 -7.93
N THR A 103 7.09 -16.10 -8.52
CA THR A 103 7.18 -15.38 -9.80
C THR A 103 7.36 -13.86 -9.67
N THR A 104 7.16 -13.32 -8.46
CA THR A 104 7.19 -11.88 -8.14
C THR A 104 6.07 -11.05 -8.77
N ASP A 105 4.98 -11.69 -9.16
CA ASP A 105 3.80 -11.03 -9.73
C ASP A 105 2.82 -10.53 -8.66
N PHE A 106 2.05 -9.49 -9.00
CA PHE A 106 0.96 -9.00 -8.16
C PHE A 106 -0.39 -9.32 -8.82
N ALA A 107 -1.36 -9.74 -8.01
CA ALA A 107 -2.72 -9.98 -8.49
C ALA A 107 -3.73 -9.86 -7.34
N PHE A 108 -4.98 -9.59 -7.68
CA PHE A 108 -6.08 -9.64 -6.71
C PHE A 108 -6.47 -11.09 -6.46
N TYR A 109 -6.85 -11.39 -5.22
CA TYR A 109 -7.24 -12.74 -4.84
C TYR A 109 -8.27 -13.34 -5.80
N ASP A 110 -8.01 -14.58 -6.19
CA ASP A 110 -8.94 -15.45 -6.88
C ASP A 110 -8.81 -16.87 -6.30
N ASN A 111 -9.87 -17.68 -6.40
CA ASN A 111 -9.90 -19.05 -5.85
C ASN A 111 -8.80 -19.94 -6.44
N SER A 112 -8.28 -19.63 -7.64
CA SER A 112 -7.15 -20.36 -8.24
C SER A 112 -5.82 -20.20 -7.50
N MET A 113 -5.72 -19.24 -6.57
CA MET A 113 -4.50 -18.98 -5.78
C MET A 113 -4.38 -19.87 -4.54
N GLU A 114 -5.44 -20.55 -4.14
CA GLU A 114 -5.47 -21.37 -2.93
C GLU A 114 -4.42 -22.50 -2.98
N GLY A 115 -3.61 -22.63 -1.92
CA GLY A 115 -2.51 -23.61 -1.86
C GLY A 115 -1.29 -23.29 -2.74
N GLY A 116 -1.29 -22.14 -3.43
CA GLY A 116 -0.17 -21.67 -4.24
C GLY A 116 0.86 -20.84 -3.45
N THR A 117 1.79 -20.22 -4.18
CA THR A 117 2.89 -19.41 -3.65
C THR A 117 2.51 -17.93 -3.50
N TRP A 118 1.35 -17.66 -2.92
CA TRP A 118 0.77 -16.32 -2.79
C TRP A 118 0.71 -15.87 -1.32
N VAL A 119 0.99 -14.59 -1.07
CA VAL A 119 0.81 -13.93 0.24
C VAL A 119 -0.01 -12.66 0.09
N SER A 120 -0.89 -12.38 1.07
CA SER A 120 -1.59 -11.10 1.16
C SER A 120 -0.57 -9.98 1.37
N VAL A 121 -0.63 -8.94 0.51
CA VAL A 121 0.24 -7.77 0.64
C VAL A 121 -0.08 -7.03 1.94
N THR A 122 -1.36 -6.88 2.27
CA THR A 122 -1.82 -6.27 3.53
C THR A 122 -1.21 -6.98 4.74
N ASP A 123 -1.34 -8.30 4.81
CA ASP A 123 -0.86 -9.08 5.96
C ASP A 123 0.67 -9.06 6.03
N THR A 124 1.34 -9.12 4.88
CA THR A 124 2.81 -9.09 4.83
C THR A 124 3.35 -7.77 5.33
N LEU A 125 2.75 -6.65 4.92
CA LEU A 125 3.24 -5.30 5.28
C LEU A 125 2.84 -4.87 6.70
N THR A 126 1.81 -5.48 7.28
CA THR A 126 1.39 -5.24 8.67
C THR A 126 1.95 -6.28 9.66
N SER A 127 2.62 -7.32 9.15
CA SER A 127 3.22 -8.35 9.99
C SER A 127 4.45 -7.82 10.73
N THR A 128 4.60 -8.25 11.98
CA THR A 128 5.84 -8.06 12.75
C THR A 128 7.03 -8.72 12.05
N ALA A 129 8.22 -8.15 12.22
CA ALA A 129 9.45 -8.70 11.66
C ALA A 129 9.72 -10.14 12.12
N SER A 130 9.38 -10.50 13.36
CA SER A 130 9.52 -11.86 13.91
C SER A 130 8.63 -12.85 13.17
N ARG A 131 7.34 -12.56 13.02
CA ARG A 131 6.38 -13.41 12.29
C ARG A 131 6.77 -13.61 10.83
N LEU A 132 7.30 -12.58 10.16
CA LEU A 132 7.83 -12.72 8.80
C LEU A 132 9.08 -13.59 8.76
N ALA A 133 10.00 -13.42 9.72
CA ALA A 133 11.19 -14.25 9.80
C ALA A 133 10.82 -15.74 10.00
N GLU A 134 9.85 -16.03 10.88
CA GLU A 134 9.34 -17.39 11.08
C GLU A 134 8.74 -17.98 9.81
N PHE A 135 7.95 -17.21 9.06
CA PHE A 135 7.41 -17.66 7.79
C PHE A 135 8.52 -17.95 6.76
N CYS A 136 9.50 -17.06 6.65
CA CYS A 136 10.65 -17.20 5.77
C CYS A 136 11.51 -18.44 6.04
N LEU A 137 11.51 -18.98 7.27
CA LEU A 137 12.22 -20.23 7.59
C LEU A 137 11.57 -21.48 6.96
N THR A 138 10.31 -21.37 6.52
CA THR A 138 9.57 -22.48 5.88
C THR A 138 9.75 -22.52 4.36
N LEU A 139 10.42 -21.52 3.78
CA LEU A 139 10.52 -21.30 2.35
C LEU A 139 11.93 -21.59 1.82
N SER A 140 12.05 -21.73 0.49
CA SER A 140 13.36 -21.78 -0.16
C SER A 140 14.07 -20.42 -0.08
N PRO A 141 15.42 -20.35 -0.17
CA PRO A 141 16.15 -19.09 -0.07
C PRO A 141 15.68 -17.99 -1.03
N LEU A 142 15.29 -18.35 -2.26
CA LEU A 142 14.78 -17.40 -3.25
C LEU A 142 13.40 -16.85 -2.86
N GLN A 143 12.52 -17.72 -2.38
CA GLN A 143 11.18 -17.34 -1.93
C GLN A 143 11.26 -16.43 -0.69
N SER A 144 12.09 -16.80 0.30
CA SER A 144 12.34 -15.96 1.48
C SER A 144 12.92 -14.59 1.08
N TYR A 145 13.84 -14.57 0.11
CA TYR A 145 14.40 -13.32 -0.42
C TYR A 145 13.32 -12.43 -1.05
N ASN A 146 12.42 -13.00 -1.86
CA ASN A 146 11.35 -12.23 -2.52
C ASN A 146 10.38 -11.61 -1.49
N ILE A 147 10.04 -12.33 -0.42
CA ILE A 147 9.18 -11.81 0.65
C ILE A 147 9.89 -10.71 1.44
N MET A 148 11.14 -10.94 1.83
CA MET A 148 11.90 -9.93 2.56
C MET A 148 12.11 -8.68 1.72
N ARG A 149 12.36 -8.83 0.41
CA ARG A 149 12.45 -7.72 -0.53
C ARG A 149 11.13 -6.97 -0.64
N LEU A 150 9.99 -7.68 -0.75
CA LEU A 150 8.67 -7.06 -0.73
C LEU A 150 8.52 -6.19 0.53
N TYR A 151 8.72 -6.78 1.70
CA TYR A 151 8.59 -6.09 2.99
C TYR A 151 9.54 -4.89 3.10
N ASP A 152 10.81 -5.06 2.78
CA ASP A 152 11.82 -3.99 2.89
C ASP A 152 11.61 -2.88 1.86
N THR A 153 11.30 -3.19 0.60
CA THR A 153 11.04 -2.19 -0.43
C THR A 153 9.90 -1.28 0.01
N TYR A 154 8.76 -1.85 0.38
CA TYR A 154 7.62 -1.03 0.78
C TYR A 154 7.85 -0.31 2.10
N ASN A 155 8.48 -0.96 3.09
CA ASN A 155 8.82 -0.29 4.35
C ASN A 155 9.79 0.86 4.16
N ASN A 156 10.75 0.76 3.25
CA ASN A 156 11.70 1.84 2.98
C ASN A 156 11.08 2.94 2.12
N THR A 157 10.27 2.60 1.11
CA THR A 157 9.58 3.57 0.24
C THR A 157 8.53 4.37 1.00
N PHE A 158 7.84 3.74 1.94
CA PHE A 158 6.73 4.37 2.67
C PHE A 158 7.06 4.71 4.13
N ASN A 159 8.27 4.37 4.58
CA ASN A 159 8.77 4.55 5.94
C ASN A 159 7.83 3.97 7.02
N ILE A 160 7.39 2.72 6.85
CA ILE A 160 6.34 2.07 7.65
C ILE A 160 6.85 1.44 8.97
N LYS A 161 8.17 1.42 9.23
CA LYS A 161 8.87 0.58 10.25
C LYS A 161 8.47 0.73 11.74
N HIS A 162 7.33 1.32 12.07
CA HIS A 162 6.85 1.46 13.45
C HIS A 162 5.34 1.18 13.61
N LEU A 163 4.75 0.19 12.94
CA LEU A 163 3.32 -0.17 13.10
C LEU A 163 3.00 -1.00 14.36
N GLU A 164 3.82 -0.89 15.42
CA GLU A 164 3.49 -1.40 16.76
C GLU A 164 2.93 -0.29 17.65
#